data_AF-A0A3S4RC68-F1
#
_entry.id   AF-A0A3S4RC68-F1
#
_cell.length_a   1.000
_cell.length_b   1.000
_cell.length_c   1.000
_cell.angle_alpha   90.00
_cell.angle_beta   90.00
_cell.angle_gamma   90.00
#
_symmetry.space_group_name_H-M   'P 1'
#
loop_
_entity.id
_entity.type
_entity.pdbx_description
1 polymer ?
#
loop_
_entity_poly.entity_id
_entity_poly.type
_entity_poly.pdbx_seq_one_letter_code
_entity_poly.pdbx_strand_id
1 'polypeptide(L)'
;MKRRTFILGTSTLGAAAVLAACSSGSSGDSATTTTEVPAADYEAATYDEIKNGGTYNVALQELGEQQNPFHGNASGYATDVWYWYNPQFALYSPEGEWSFNPDYFTDVTAEEVDSNTVVTYTIRDEATWNDGTAID
;
A
#
# COMPACT_ATOMS: atom_id res chain seq x y z
N MET A 1 62.99 42.89 -30.16
CA MET A 1 62.31 43.46 -28.98
C MET A 1 61.44 42.37 -28.34
N LYS A 2 61.63 42.13 -27.04
CA LYS A 2 60.87 41.16 -26.23
C LYS A 2 59.44 41.65 -26.02
N ARG A 3 58.48 40.72 -25.98
CA ARG A 3 57.49 40.60 -24.89
C ARG A 3 56.83 39.22 -24.91
N ARG A 4 57.00 38.51 -23.80
CA ARG A 4 56.32 37.27 -23.42
C ARG A 4 55.07 37.65 -22.62
N THR A 5 53.94 36.98 -22.86
CA THR A 5 52.90 36.79 -21.85
C THR A 5 52.22 35.44 -22.07
N PHE A 6 52.13 34.68 -20.99
CA PHE A 6 51.56 33.34 -20.85
C PHE A 6 50.19 33.49 -20.18
N ILE A 7 49.12 32.88 -20.68
CA ILE A 7 47.85 32.75 -19.94
C ILE A 7 47.31 31.33 -20.15
N LEU A 8 47.08 30.66 -19.02
CA LEU A 8 46.48 29.34 -18.87
C LEU A 8 45.03 29.33 -19.39
N GLY A 9 44.66 28.31 -20.16
CA GLY A 9 43.30 28.08 -20.65
C GLY A 9 42.62 26.92 -19.92
N THR A 10 41.50 27.23 -19.28
CA THR A 10 40.68 26.44 -18.35
C THR A 10 39.86 25.32 -18.99
N SER A 11 39.73 24.22 -18.24
CA SER A 11 38.77 23.12 -18.48
C SER A 11 37.32 23.58 -18.25
N THR A 12 36.44 23.31 -19.21
CA THR A 12 34.98 23.25 -18.98
C THR A 12 34.45 21.99 -19.67
N LEU A 13 34.19 20.96 -18.86
CA LEU A 13 33.36 19.82 -19.22
C LEU A 13 31.92 20.35 -19.37
N GLY A 14 31.43 20.40 -20.60
CA GLY A 14 30.02 20.70 -20.88
C GLY A 14 29.16 19.47 -20.65
N ALA A 15 28.25 19.55 -19.69
CA ALA A 15 27.15 18.61 -19.50
C ALA A 15 25.98 19.03 -20.41
N ALA A 16 25.56 18.15 -21.33
CA ALA A 16 24.26 18.19 -21.98
C ALA A 16 23.97 16.85 -22.66
N ALA A 17 23.38 15.90 -21.94
CA ALA A 17 22.69 14.75 -22.53
C ALA A 17 21.21 14.90 -22.16
N VAL A 18 20.47 15.57 -23.02
CA VAL A 18 19.04 15.83 -22.90
C VAL A 18 18.29 14.78 -23.72
N LEU A 19 17.33 14.11 -23.07
CA LEU A 19 16.04 13.64 -23.61
C LEU A 19 16.08 12.80 -24.91
N ALA A 20 16.24 11.48 -24.78
CA ALA A 20 15.79 10.52 -25.79
C ALA A 20 15.49 9.15 -25.15
N ALA A 21 14.33 9.02 -24.49
CA ALA A 21 13.83 7.72 -24.03
C ALA A 21 12.31 7.61 -24.17
N CYS A 22 11.80 7.99 -25.35
CA CYS A 22 10.51 7.57 -25.86
C CYS A 22 10.68 7.32 -27.37
N SER A 23 11.37 6.24 -27.76
CA SER A 23 11.23 5.70 -29.11
C SER A 23 11.45 4.20 -29.13
N SER A 24 10.38 3.51 -29.46
CA SER A 24 10.25 2.14 -29.95
C SER A 24 11.45 1.61 -30.75
N GLY A 25 11.90 0.40 -30.40
CA GLY A 25 12.43 -0.59 -31.35
C GLY A 25 13.92 -0.51 -31.68
N SER A 26 14.76 -1.21 -30.92
CA SER A 26 15.95 -1.89 -31.43
C SER A 26 16.46 -2.92 -30.43
N SER A 27 16.69 -4.14 -30.91
CA SER A 27 17.23 -5.28 -30.18
C SER A 27 18.65 -4.99 -29.69
N GLY A 28 18.76 -4.44 -28.48
CA GLY A 28 19.97 -4.41 -27.69
C GLY A 28 19.79 -5.36 -26.52
N ASP A 29 20.72 -6.30 -26.36
CA ASP A 29 20.84 -7.17 -25.19
C ASP A 29 21.02 -6.29 -23.96
N SER A 30 19.89 -5.87 -23.40
CA SER A 30 19.84 -5.08 -22.18
C SER A 30 20.05 -6.10 -21.09
N ALA A 31 21.21 -6.05 -20.44
CA ALA A 31 21.37 -6.65 -19.13
C ALA A 31 20.29 -6.02 -18.24
N THR A 32 19.15 -6.70 -18.15
CA THR A 32 18.08 -6.40 -17.20
C THR A 32 18.73 -6.55 -15.84
N THR A 33 19.19 -5.44 -15.29
CA THR A 33 19.42 -5.37 -13.86
C THR A 33 18.02 -5.46 -13.29
N THR A 34 17.61 -6.66 -12.88
CA THR A 34 16.33 -6.87 -12.20
C THR A 34 16.43 -6.12 -10.89
N THR A 35 15.92 -4.89 -10.87
CA THR A 35 15.69 -4.17 -9.62
C THR A 35 14.60 -4.95 -8.90
N GLU A 36 14.97 -5.64 -7.82
CA GLU A 36 13.98 -6.24 -6.94
C GLU A 36 13.19 -5.11 -6.29
N VAL A 37 11.88 -5.10 -6.54
CA VAL A 37 10.95 -4.19 -5.88
C VAL A 37 10.44 -4.93 -4.64
N PRO A 38 10.59 -4.36 -3.43
CA PRO A 38 10.09 -5.01 -2.22
C PRO A 38 8.56 -5.13 -2.28
N ALA A 39 8.00 -6.14 -1.61
CA ALA A 39 6.56 -6.38 -1.59
C ALA A 39 5.77 -5.21 -1.01
N ALA A 40 6.36 -4.49 -0.04
CA ALA A 40 5.90 -3.20 0.42
C ALA A 40 7.08 -2.25 0.66
N ASP A 41 6.84 -0.96 0.44
CA ASP A 41 7.83 0.11 0.56
C ASP A 41 7.27 1.23 1.44
N TYR A 42 7.13 0.93 2.75
CA TYR A 42 6.70 1.88 3.76
C TYR A 42 7.59 1.79 5.00
N GLU A 43 7.73 2.89 5.73
CA GLU A 43 8.42 2.92 7.02
C GLU A 43 7.54 2.23 8.07
N ALA A 44 7.95 1.04 8.51
CA ALA A 44 7.21 0.30 9.52
C ALA A 44 7.28 1.00 10.89
N ALA A 45 6.12 1.11 11.55
CA ALA A 45 6.01 1.65 12.90
C ALA A 45 5.00 0.82 13.69
N THR A 46 5.37 0.46 14.91
CA THR A 46 4.48 -0.11 15.92
C THR A 46 3.55 0.98 16.47
N TYR A 47 2.42 0.56 17.05
CA TYR A 47 1.43 1.48 17.60
C TYR A 47 2.04 2.47 18.62
N ASP A 48 2.95 1.98 19.47
CA ASP A 48 3.61 2.77 20.51
C ASP A 48 4.60 3.82 19.95
N GLU A 49 5.07 3.64 18.72
CA GLU A 49 5.93 4.60 18.02
C GLU A 49 5.11 5.75 17.38
N ILE A 50 3.80 5.56 17.20
CA ILE A 50 2.91 6.58 16.68
C ILE A 50 2.53 7.55 17.80
N LYS A 51 2.65 8.84 17.51
CA LYS A 51 2.24 9.89 18.45
C LYS A 51 0.77 9.73 18.83
N ASN A 52 0.49 9.63 20.12
CA ASN A 52 -0.86 9.67 20.66
C ASN A 52 -1.53 11.04 20.41
N GLY A 53 -2.68 11.00 19.73
CA GLY A 53 -3.49 12.18 19.39
C GLY A 53 -2.95 12.99 18.20
N GLY A 54 -3.81 13.84 17.64
CA GLY A 54 -3.50 14.68 16.48
C GLY A 54 -4.64 14.68 15.45
N THR A 55 -4.33 15.13 14.24
CA THR A 55 -5.26 15.12 13.11
C THR A 55 -4.56 14.54 11.90
N TYR A 56 -5.10 13.43 11.38
CA TYR A 56 -4.70 12.88 10.10
C TYR A 56 -5.59 13.46 9.00
N ASN A 57 -4.98 14.18 8.05
CA ASN A 57 -5.68 14.73 6.88
C ASN A 57 -5.20 13.95 5.66
N VAL A 58 -6.10 13.19 5.04
CA VAL A 58 -5.82 12.39 3.86
C VAL A 58 -6.64 12.90 2.69
N ALA A 59 -6.02 12.95 1.51
CA ALA A 59 -6.73 13.31 0.29
C ALA A 59 -7.59 12.12 -0.13
N LEU A 60 -8.88 12.36 -0.31
CA LEU A 60 -9.79 11.45 -0.98
C LEU A 60 -10.02 11.94 -2.40
N GLN A 61 -9.94 11.04 -3.37
CA GLN A 61 -10.25 11.36 -4.76
C GLN A 61 -11.74 11.70 -4.93
N GLU A 62 -12.60 11.00 -4.20
CA GLU A 62 -14.05 11.17 -4.23
C GLU A 62 -14.66 10.70 -2.90
N LEU A 63 -15.76 11.33 -2.48
CA LEU A 63 -16.68 10.78 -1.50
C LEU A 63 -18.05 10.62 -2.19
N GLY A 64 -18.29 9.43 -2.76
CA GLY A 64 -19.47 9.17 -3.57
C GLY A 64 -20.78 9.19 -2.79
N GLU A 65 -21.92 9.39 -3.47
CA GLU A 65 -23.23 9.31 -2.82
C GLU A 65 -23.56 7.88 -2.33
N GLN A 66 -23.05 6.87 -3.04
CA GLN A 66 -23.15 5.48 -2.64
C GLN A 66 -21.95 5.08 -1.78
N GLN A 67 -22.18 4.87 -0.50
CA GLN A 67 -21.15 4.50 0.50
C GLN A 67 -21.20 3.03 0.93
N ASN A 68 -22.17 2.25 0.43
CA ASN A 68 -22.21 0.81 0.62
C ASN A 68 -21.34 0.11 -0.44
N PRO A 69 -20.20 -0.50 -0.08
CA PRO A 69 -19.31 -1.18 -1.03
C PRO A 69 -19.94 -2.43 -1.65
N PHE A 70 -21.03 -2.95 -1.07
CA PHE A 70 -21.76 -4.12 -1.58
C PHE A 70 -22.84 -3.76 -2.60
N HIS A 71 -23.01 -2.47 -2.92
CA HIS A 71 -23.95 -2.03 -3.94
C HIS A 71 -23.34 -2.16 -5.35
N GLY A 72 -24.14 -2.54 -6.36
CA GLY A 72 -23.65 -2.73 -7.74
C GLY A 72 -23.08 -1.47 -8.41
N ASN A 73 -23.40 -0.29 -7.89
CA ASN A 73 -22.84 1.00 -8.32
C ASN A 73 -21.77 1.55 -7.36
N ALA A 74 -21.24 0.73 -6.44
CA ALA A 74 -20.18 1.17 -5.54
C ALA A 74 -18.89 1.49 -6.32
N SER A 75 -18.18 2.53 -5.90
CA SER A 75 -16.83 2.84 -6.40
C SER A 75 -15.78 2.23 -5.48
N GLY A 76 -14.54 2.10 -5.98
CA GLY A 76 -13.40 1.70 -5.13
C GLY A 76 -13.21 2.64 -3.93
N TYR A 77 -13.49 3.93 -4.10
CA TYR A 77 -13.38 4.92 -3.03
C TYR A 77 -14.36 4.69 -1.87
N ALA A 78 -15.54 4.12 -2.14
CA ALA A 78 -16.47 3.73 -1.08
C ALA A 78 -15.88 2.60 -0.21
N THR A 79 -15.17 1.66 -0.83
CA THR A 79 -14.45 0.58 -0.13
C THR A 79 -13.27 1.13 0.68
N ASP A 80 -12.50 2.07 0.14
CA ASP A 80 -11.38 2.70 0.85
C ASP A 80 -11.85 3.36 2.15
N VAL A 81 -12.94 4.14 2.07
CA VAL A 81 -13.53 4.81 3.24
C VAL A 81 -14.19 3.80 4.19
N TRP A 82 -14.85 2.76 3.67
CA TRP A 82 -15.45 1.69 4.47
C TRP A 82 -14.45 1.05 5.45
N TYR A 83 -13.23 0.78 4.99
CA TYR A 83 -12.18 0.14 5.80
C TYR A 83 -11.66 1.00 6.96
N TRP A 84 -11.99 2.30 7.01
CA TRP A 84 -11.55 3.15 8.12
C TRP A 84 -12.44 3.06 9.37
N TYR A 85 -13.69 2.59 9.23
CA TYR A 85 -14.64 2.63 10.34
C TYR A 85 -15.55 1.40 10.46
N ASN A 86 -15.43 0.43 9.54
CA ASN A 86 -16.13 -0.85 9.64
C ASN A 86 -15.17 -1.99 9.99
N PRO A 87 -15.69 -3.12 10.52
CA PRO A 87 -14.89 -4.29 10.81
C PRO A 87 -14.06 -4.78 9.62
N GLN A 88 -12.78 -5.06 9.89
CA GLN A 88 -11.88 -5.76 8.99
C GLN A 88 -11.62 -7.14 9.56
N PHE A 89 -12.19 -8.17 8.95
CA PHE A 89 -12.13 -9.56 9.43
C PHE A 89 -10.84 -10.30 9.08
N ALA A 90 -10.20 -9.87 8.00
CA ALA A 90 -8.94 -10.41 7.51
C ALA A 90 -7.89 -9.31 7.45
N LEU A 91 -6.67 -9.66 7.85
CA LEU A 91 -5.48 -8.84 7.75
C LEU A 91 -4.48 -9.54 6.83
N TYR A 92 -3.64 -8.75 6.19
CA TYR A 92 -2.59 -9.25 5.30
C TYR A 92 -1.26 -8.61 5.66
N SER A 93 -0.21 -9.44 5.72
CA SER A 93 1.17 -8.97 5.86
C SER A 93 1.63 -8.24 4.58
N PRO A 94 2.78 -7.54 4.61
CA PRO A 94 3.39 -6.95 3.41
C PRO A 94 3.58 -7.95 2.27
N GLU A 95 3.88 -9.20 2.60
CA GLU A 95 4.07 -10.30 1.66
C GLU A 95 2.75 -10.90 1.17
N GLY A 96 1.60 -10.44 1.70
CA GLY A 96 0.27 -10.92 1.34
C GLY A 96 -0.19 -12.15 2.13
N GLU A 97 0.52 -12.52 3.19
CA GLU A 97 0.12 -13.63 4.08
C GLU A 97 -1.14 -13.24 4.87
N TRP A 98 -2.15 -14.10 4.83
CA TRP A 98 -3.43 -13.89 5.49
C TRP A 98 -3.36 -14.19 7.00
N SER A 99 -4.11 -13.41 7.79
CA SER A 99 -4.45 -13.72 9.18
C SER A 99 -5.85 -13.19 9.50
N PHE A 100 -6.56 -13.81 10.45
CA PHE A 100 -7.80 -13.22 10.96
C PHE A 100 -7.47 -12.02 11.86
N ASN A 101 -8.39 -11.05 11.93
CA ASN A 101 -8.22 -9.92 12.83
C ASN A 101 -8.58 -10.33 14.27
N PRO A 102 -7.61 -10.31 15.23
CA PRO A 102 -7.85 -10.72 16.60
C PRO A 102 -8.79 -9.78 17.37
N ASP A 103 -9.08 -8.59 16.86
CA ASP A 103 -10.06 -7.68 17.45
C ASP A 103 -11.50 -8.17 17.26
N TYR A 104 -11.74 -9.06 16.29
CA TYR A 104 -13.08 -9.58 15.96
C TYR A 104 -13.21 -11.09 16.15
N PHE A 105 -12.13 -11.85 16.01
CA PHE A 105 -12.15 -13.30 16.19
C PHE A 105 -11.12 -13.78 17.20
N THR A 106 -11.45 -14.84 17.91
CA THR A 106 -10.51 -15.57 18.78
C THR A 106 -9.92 -16.80 18.09
N ASP A 107 -10.61 -17.33 17.07
CA ASP A 107 -10.17 -18.47 16.29
C ASP A 107 -10.85 -18.51 14.91
N VAL A 108 -10.15 -19.01 13.89
CA VAL A 108 -10.70 -19.28 12.55
C VAL A 108 -10.10 -20.58 12.03
N THR A 109 -10.94 -21.58 11.81
CA THR A 109 -10.53 -22.92 11.36
C THR A 109 -11.21 -23.31 10.07
N ALA A 110 -10.56 -24.18 9.29
CA ALA A 110 -11.12 -24.76 8.07
C ALA A 110 -10.89 -26.27 8.04
N GLU A 111 -11.92 -27.03 7.67
CA GLU A 111 -11.87 -28.48 7.53
C GLU A 111 -12.74 -28.98 6.37
N GLU A 112 -12.50 -30.21 5.90
CA GLU A 112 -13.39 -30.87 4.94
C GLU A 112 -14.37 -31.79 5.65
N VAL A 113 -15.67 -31.52 5.52
CA VAL A 113 -16.77 -32.34 6.04
C VAL A 113 -17.67 -32.75 4.88
N ASP A 114 -17.78 -34.05 4.63
CA ASP A 114 -18.60 -34.61 3.55
C ASP A 114 -18.32 -33.99 2.17
N SER A 115 -17.03 -33.79 1.85
CA SER A 115 -16.56 -33.14 0.61
C SER A 115 -16.93 -31.65 0.47
N ASN A 116 -17.34 -31.00 1.56
CA ASN A 116 -17.52 -29.55 1.63
C ASN A 116 -16.42 -28.93 2.46
N THR A 117 -15.90 -27.78 2.04
CA THR A 117 -15.08 -26.94 2.91
C THR A 117 -15.97 -26.25 3.94
N VAL A 118 -15.73 -26.53 5.21
CA VAL A 118 -16.38 -25.87 6.35
C VAL A 118 -15.36 -24.92 6.97
N VAL A 119 -15.73 -23.65 7.07
CA VAL A 119 -14.92 -22.63 7.76
C VAL A 119 -15.69 -22.17 9.00
N THR A 120 -15.05 -22.26 10.16
CA THR A 120 -15.64 -21.87 11.45
C THR A 120 -14.92 -20.65 11.99
N TYR A 121 -15.69 -19.62 12.34
CA TYR A 121 -15.19 -18.39 12.96
C TYR A 121 -15.69 -18.34 14.40
N THR A 122 -14.78 -18.16 15.36
CA THR A 122 -15.14 -17.92 16.75
C THR A 122 -15.06 -16.42 17.00
N ILE A 123 -16.22 -15.75 17.04
CA ILE A 123 -16.30 -14.30 17.28
C ILE A 123 -15.82 -13.98 18.70
N ARG A 124 -15.16 -12.83 18.85
CA ARG A 124 -14.76 -12.29 20.14
C ARG A 124 -15.97 -11.67 20.84
N ASP A 125 -16.27 -12.13 22.05
CA ASP A 125 -17.41 -11.63 22.86
C ASP A 125 -17.33 -10.12 23.17
N GLU A 126 -16.12 -9.55 23.22
CA GLU A 126 -15.94 -8.11 23.44
C GLU A 126 -16.12 -7.25 22.19
N ALA A 127 -16.28 -7.86 21.01
CA ALA A 127 -16.44 -7.12 19.76
C ALA A 127 -17.84 -6.51 19.66
N THR A 128 -17.91 -5.18 19.61
CA THR A 128 -19.18 -4.43 19.54
C THR A 128 -19.16 -3.41 18.42
N TRP A 129 -20.34 -3.13 17.86
CA TRP A 129 -20.57 -1.96 17.03
C TRP A 129 -20.41 -0.66 17.81
N ASN A 130 -20.37 0.47 17.10
CA ASN A 130 -20.22 1.80 17.71
C ASN A 130 -21.40 2.21 18.62
N ASP A 131 -22.54 1.53 18.53
CA ASP A 131 -23.70 1.72 19.40
C ASP A 131 -23.71 0.77 20.62
N GLY A 132 -22.69 -0.08 20.76
CA GLY A 132 -22.55 -1.06 21.83
C GLY A 132 -23.25 -2.40 21.57
N THR A 133 -23.94 -2.56 20.44
CA THR A 133 -24.51 -3.86 20.04
C THR A 133 -23.39 -4.86 19.79
N ALA A 134 -23.53 -6.09 20.26
CA ALA A 134 -22.55 -7.15 19.98
C ALA A 134 -22.44 -7.43 18.47
N ILE A 135 -21.25 -7.79 18.01
CA ILE A 135 -21.06 -8.38 16.69
C ILE A 135 -21.33 -9.88 16.85
N ASP A 136 -22.31 -10.42 16.12
CA ASP A 136 -22.75 -11.83 16.18
C ASP A 136 -22.96 -12.47 14.79
#